data_AF-A0A636KAH6-F1
#
_entry.id   AF-A0A636KAH6-F1
#
_cell.length_a   1.000
_cell.length_b   1.000
_cell.length_c   1.000
_cell.angle_alpha   90.00
_cell.angle_beta   90.00
_cell.angle_gamma   90.00
#
_symmetry.space_group_name_H-M   'P 1'
#
loop_
_entity.id
_entity.type
_entity.pdbx_description
1 polymer ?
#
loop_
_entity_poly.entity_id
_entity_poly.type
_entity_poly.pdbx_seq_one_letter_code
_entity_poly.pdbx_strand_id
1 'polypeptide(L)' 'MNILPTSASEFPLSGNVRIRQVAQFLAMTESTVHRRVKETGFPRPVHLSSRLVVFDAAEIRQ' A
#
# COMPACT_ATOMS: atom_id res chain seq x y z
N MET A 1 -30.84 13.14 6.91
CA MET A 1 -29.48 13.25 6.35
C MET A 1 -28.77 11.93 6.58
N ASN A 2 -28.60 11.09 5.56
CA ASN A 2 -27.82 9.86 5.69
C ASN A 2 -26.38 10.17 5.29
N ILE A 3 -25.49 10.27 6.27
CA ILE A 3 -24.05 10.21 6.04
C ILE A 3 -23.70 8.76 5.69
N LEU A 4 -23.66 8.43 4.40
CA LEU A 4 -23.01 7.20 3.95
C LEU A 4 -21.56 7.25 4.44
N PRO A 5 -21.04 6.20 5.12
CA PRO A 5 -19.63 6.15 5.45
C PRO A 5 -18.86 6.24 4.13
N THR A 6 -18.02 7.27 3.99
CA THR A 6 -17.15 7.47 2.83
C THR A 6 -16.48 6.15 2.53
N SER A 7 -16.85 5.55 1.40
CA SER A 7 -16.50 4.19 0.99
C SER A 7 -15.04 3.93 1.34
N ALA A 8 -14.76 2.85 2.08
CA ALA A 8 -13.43 2.31 2.16
C ALA A 8 -12.95 2.14 0.71
N SER A 9 -12.09 3.05 0.25
CA SER A 9 -11.59 3.03 -1.13
C SER A 9 -10.99 1.65 -1.34
N GLU A 10 -11.61 0.86 -2.20
CA GLU A 10 -11.12 -0.46 -2.55
C GLU A 10 -9.65 -0.33 -2.99
N PHE A 11 -8.83 -1.32 -2.60
CA PHE A 11 -7.43 -1.28 -2.97
C PHE A 11 -7.30 -1.33 -4.50
N PRO A 12 -6.61 -0.38 -5.14
CA PRO A 12 -6.62 -0.23 -6.59
C PRO A 12 -6.05 -1.46 -7.28
N LEU A 13 -6.51 -1.72 -8.51
CA LEU A 13 -6.03 -2.83 -9.34
C LEU A 13 -4.62 -2.59 -9.88
N SER A 14 -4.23 -1.33 -10.06
CA SER A 14 -2.96 -0.91 -10.64
C SER A 14 -2.59 0.52 -10.21
N GLY A 15 -1.32 0.89 -10.40
CA GLY A 15 -0.81 2.23 -10.10
C GLY A 15 -0.13 2.33 -8.74
N ASN A 16 0.14 3.55 -8.28
CA ASN A 16 0.96 3.79 -7.10
C ASN A 16 0.13 3.93 -5.83
N VAL A 17 0.46 3.15 -4.80
CA VAL A 17 -0.15 3.22 -3.47
C VAL A 17 0.87 3.55 -2.38
N ARG A 18 0.40 4.15 -1.29
CA ARG A 18 1.23 4.46 -0.13
C ARG A 18 1.32 3.28 0.83
N ILE A 19 2.37 3.26 1.65
CA ILE A 19 2.55 2.21 2.67
C ILE A 19 1.34 2.04 3.59
N ARG A 20 0.66 3.14 3.96
CA ARG A 20 -0.56 3.10 4.76
C ARG A 20 -1.67 2.29 4.08
N GLN A 21 -1.84 2.44 2.78
CA GLN A 21 -2.84 1.69 2.02
C GLN A 21 -2.44 0.22 1.88
N VAL A 22 -1.15 -0.07 1.66
CA VAL A 22 -0.62 -1.45 1.64
C VAL A 22 -0.83 -2.14 2.99
N ALA A 23 -0.52 -1.45 4.08
CA ALA A 23 -0.69 -1.96 5.44
C ALA A 23 -2.18 -2.27 5.73
N GLN A 24 -3.08 -1.37 5.36
CA GLN A 24 -4.52 -1.58 5.48
C GLN A 24 -5.00 -2.76 4.64
N PHE A 25 -4.56 -2.86 3.39
CA PHE A 25 -4.97 -3.94 2.47
C PHE A 25 -4.50 -5.32 2.93
N LEU A 26 -3.25 -5.42 3.40
CA LEU A 26 -2.68 -6.67 3.89
C LEU A 26 -3.10 -6.99 5.35
N ALA A 27 -3.89 -6.13 5.99
CA ALA A 27 -4.24 -6.20 7.41
C ALA A 27 -3.00 -6.30 8.33
N MET A 28 -1.98 -5.49 8.04
CA MET A 28 -0.70 -5.45 8.78
C MET A 28 -0.40 -4.03 9.29
N THR A 29 0.56 -3.91 10.21
CA THR A 29 1.12 -2.60 10.57
C THR A 29 2.13 -2.12 9.54
N GLU A 30 2.29 -0.80 9.38
CA GLU A 30 3.30 -0.20 8.49
C GLU A 30 4.72 -0.67 8.84
N SER A 31 5.04 -0.82 10.13
CA SER A 31 6.31 -1.36 10.60
C SER A 31 6.58 -2.78 10.10
N THR A 32 5.54 -3.61 10.02
CA THR A 32 5.67 -4.96 9.50
C THR A 32 5.86 -4.94 7.99
N VAL A 33 5.16 -4.07 7.25
CA VAL A 33 5.39 -3.87 5.81
C VAL A 33 6.84 -3.44 5.56
N HIS A 34 7.37 -2.48 6.32
CA HIS A 34 8.78 -2.07 6.22
C HIS A 34 9.77 -3.21 6.49
N ARG A 35 9.45 -4.15 7.38
CA ARG A 35 10.27 -5.34 7.61
C ARG A 35 10.21 -6.27 6.39
N ARG A 36 9.02 -6.55 5.86
CA ARG A 36 8.82 -7.43 4.69
C ARG A 36 9.47 -6.89 3.43
N VAL A 37 9.53 -5.59 3.23
CA VAL A 37 10.27 -4.96 2.11
C VAL A 37 11.75 -5.36 2.07
N LYS A 38 12.34 -5.76 3.20
CA LYS A 38 13.72 -6.25 3.27
C LYS A 38 13.83 -7.75 2.97
N GLU A 39 12.74 -8.50 3.02
CA GLU A 39 12.67 -9.92 2.70
C GLU A 39 12.67 -10.12 1.18
N THR A 40 13.25 -11.21 0.71
CA THR A 40 13.20 -11.58 -0.71
C THR A 40 11.78 -12.03 -1.07
N GLY A 41 11.20 -11.44 -2.12
CA GLY A 41 9.89 -11.82 -2.64
C GLY A 41 8.73 -10.89 -2.26
N PHE A 42 8.97 -9.85 -1.45
CA PHE A 42 7.97 -8.80 -1.23
C PHE A 42 8.16 -7.65 -2.24
N PRO A 43 7.06 -7.02 -2.73
CA PRO A 43 7.14 -5.89 -3.65
C PRO A 43 7.99 -4.75 -3.11
N ARG A 44 8.89 -4.22 -3.97
CA ARG A 44 9.82 -3.16 -3.56
C ARG A 44 9.16 -1.79 -3.78
N PRO A 45 9.30 -0.87 -2.82
CA PRO A 45 8.83 0.48 -3.03
C PRO A 45 9.69 1.22 -4.06
N VAL A 46 9.07 2.13 -4.79
CA VAL A 46 9.70 3.06 -5.73
C VAL A 46 9.71 4.46 -5.12
N HIS A 47 10.85 5.15 -5.27
CA HIS A 47 10.97 6.56 -4.93
C HIS A 47 10.58 7.41 -6.14
N LEU A 48 9.42 8.07 -6.08
CA LEU A 48 9.01 9.06 -7.07
C LEU A 48 9.68 10.43 -6.83
N SER A 49 10.05 10.71 -5.58
CA SER A 49 10.89 11.85 -5.18
C SER A 49 11.56 11.54 -3.84
N SER A 50 12.46 12.42 -3.37
CA SER A 50 13.17 12.25 -2.10
C SER A 50 12.26 12.06 -0.87
N ARG A 51 10.99 12.49 -0.94
CA ARG A 51 10.00 12.35 0.14
C ARG A 51 8.82 11.43 -0.23
N LEU A 52 8.76 10.97 -1.48
CA LEU A 52 7.60 10.27 -2.02
C LEU A 52 7.96 8.83 -2.35
N VAL A 53 7.67 7.95 -1.40
CA VAL A 53 7.78 6.50 -1.55
C VAL A 53 6.41 5.91 -1.83
N VAL A 54 6.32 5.03 -2.82
CA VAL A 54 5.09 4.35 -3.26
C VAL A 54 5.37 2.88 -3.57
N PHE A 55 4.34 2.06 -3.63
CA PHE A 55 4.37 0.68 -4.10
C PHE A 55 3.49 0.55 -5.33
N ASP A 56 3.82 -0.38 -6.22
CA ASP A 56 2.91 -0.76 -7.28
C ASP A 56 1.76 -1.60 -6.71
N ALA A 57 0.53 -1.17 -6.95
CA ALA A 57 -0.66 -1.85 -6.45
C ALA A 57 -0.86 -3.24 -7.08
N ALA A 58 -0.50 -3.42 -8.35
CA ALA A 58 -0.63 -4.71 -9.02
C ALA A 58 0.34 -5.75 -8.41
N GLU A 59 1.55 -5.33 -8.04
CA GLU A 59 2.53 -6.20 -7.37
C GLU A 59 2.07 -6.60 -5.95
N ILE A 60 1.45 -5.69 -5.20
CA ILE A 60 0.97 -5.97 -3.84
C ILE A 60 -0.21 -6.96 -3.82
N ARG A 61 -0.93 -7.11 -4.92
CA ARG A 61 -2.08 -8.03 -5.03
C ARG A 61 -1.69 -9.47 -5.35
N GLN A 62 -0.43 -9.74 -5.71
CA GLN A 62 0.07 -11.10 -5.99
C GLN A 62 0.31 -11.87 -4.69
#